data_AF-A0AAW5LJ94-F1
#
_entry.id   AF-A0AAW5LJ94-F1
#
_cell.length_a   1.000
_cell.length_b   1.000
_cell.length_c   1.000
_cell.angle_alpha   90.00
_cell.angle_beta   90.00
_cell.angle_gamma   90.00
#
_symmetry.space_group_name_H-M   'P 1'
#
loop_
_entity.id
_entity.type
_entity.pdbx_description
1 polymer ?
#
loop_
_entity_poly.entity_id
_entity_poly.type
_entity_poly.pdbx_seq_one_letter_code
_entity_poly.pdbx_strand_id
1 'polypeptide(L)' 'EPLPSDWEREYCVQYRETDLAFIERLAAEEGRYYYFSHGEDSHALRFGHQSTASLILGTLVYNATPAGDRPAASL' A
#
# COMPACT_ATOMS: atom_id res chain seq x y z
N GLU A 1 -0.20 20.78 9.55
CA GLU A 1 0.19 19.83 10.60
C GLU A 1 0.90 18.68 9.91
N PRO A 2 2.17 18.36 10.24
CA PRO A 2 2.84 17.22 9.64
C PRO A 2 2.05 15.97 10.04
N LEU A 3 1.66 15.17 9.04
CA LEU A 3 0.93 13.93 9.27
C LEU A 3 1.71 13.07 10.29
N PRO A 4 1.02 12.40 11.24
CA PRO A 4 1.70 11.65 12.29
C PRO A 4 2.65 10.64 11.64
N SER A 5 3.85 10.53 12.21
CA SER A 5 4.98 9.76 11.70
C SER A 5 4.53 8.45 11.07
N ASP A 6 5.09 8.14 9.90
CA ASP A 6 4.93 6.89 9.16
C ASP A 6 4.42 5.77 10.05
N TRP A 7 3.12 5.49 9.92
CA TRP A 7 2.43 4.58 10.81
C TRP A 7 3.03 3.17 10.63
N GLU A 8 3.51 2.56 11.71
CA GLU A 8 4.19 1.26 11.67
C GLU A 8 3.25 0.14 12.13
N ARG A 9 3.19 -0.95 11.35
CA ARG A 9 2.38 -2.12 11.68
C ARG A 9 2.97 -2.86 12.87
N GLU A 10 2.23 -2.96 13.97
CA GLU A 10 2.63 -3.77 15.13
C GLU A 10 2.83 -5.26 14.76
N TYR A 11 2.04 -5.76 13.80
CA TYR A 11 2.14 -7.14 13.32
C TYR A 11 1.84 -7.25 11.83
N CYS A 12 2.72 -7.91 11.08
CA CYS A 12 2.57 -8.17 9.66
C CYS A 12 3.25 -9.50 9.31
N VAL A 13 2.51 -10.43 8.72
CA VAL A 13 3.02 -11.76 8.36
C VAL A 13 2.71 -12.05 6.91
N GLN A 14 3.68 -12.67 6.23
CA GLN A 14 3.51 -13.32 4.94
C GLN A 14 3.19 -14.80 5.18
N TYR A 15 1.96 -15.21 4.92
CA TYR A 15 1.52 -16.60 5.17
C TYR A 15 0.89 -17.21 3.92
N ARG A 16 1.53 -18.27 3.41
CA ARG A 16 1.07 -19.04 2.23
C ARG A 16 0.80 -18.19 0.99
N GLU A 17 1.55 -17.10 0.82
CA GLU A 17 1.50 -16.20 -0.32
C GLU A 17 2.92 -15.96 -0.87
N THR A 18 3.02 -15.62 -2.16
CA THR A 18 4.31 -15.26 -2.79
C THR A 18 4.75 -13.86 -2.38
N ASP A 19 6.04 -13.55 -2.53
CA ASP A 19 6.59 -12.23 -2.19
C ASP A 19 5.88 -11.11 -2.96
N LEU A 20 5.55 -11.34 -4.25
CA LEU A 20 4.80 -10.38 -5.05
C LEU A 20 3.39 -10.18 -4.52
N ALA A 21 2.67 -11.27 -4.22
CA ALA A 21 1.32 -11.20 -3.68
C ALA A 21 1.28 -10.47 -2.33
N PHE A 22 2.30 -10.67 -1.49
CA PHE A 22 2.46 -9.97 -0.23
C PHE A 22 2.61 -8.45 -0.42
N ILE A 23 3.51 -8.03 -1.32
CA ILE A 23 3.73 -6.61 -1.63
C ILE A 23 2.48 -5.98 -2.23
N GLU A 24 1.79 -6.67 -3.15
CA GLU A 24 0.56 -6.18 -3.78
C GLU A 24 -0.56 -5.98 -2.77
N ARG A 25 -0.71 -6.92 -1.84
CA ARG A 25 -1.67 -6.81 -0.74
C ARG A 25 -1.37 -5.60 0.13
N LEU A 26 -0.12 -5.41 0.56
CA LEU A 26 0.27 -4.25 1.38
C LEU A 26 0.12 -2.92 0.64
N ALA A 27 0.47 -2.88 -0.66
CA ALA A 27 0.32 -1.69 -1.48
C ALA A 27 -1.16 -1.29 -1.62
N ALA A 28 -2.05 -2.25 -1.88
CA ALA A 28 -3.49 -2.02 -1.94
C ALA A 28 -4.06 -1.56 -0.59
N GLU A 29 -3.62 -2.18 0.52
CA GLU A 29 -4.03 -1.77 1.86
C GLU A 29 -3.61 -0.34 2.21
N GLU A 30 -2.50 0.18 1.67
CA GLU A 30 -1.99 1.54 1.97
C GLU A 30 -2.35 2.57 0.89
N GLY A 31 -3.06 2.17 -0.17
CA GLY A 31 -3.33 3.05 -1.31
C GLY A 31 -2.07 3.41 -2.10
N ARG A 32 -1.04 2.56 -2.05
CA ARG A 32 0.18 2.69 -2.84
C ARG A 32 0.05 1.91 -4.14
N TYR A 33 0.67 2.41 -5.19
CA TYR A 33 0.83 1.71 -6.46
C TYR A 33 2.31 1.68 -6.84
N TYR A 34 2.66 0.83 -7.79
CA TYR A 34 4.01 0.78 -8.35
C TYR A 34 3.99 0.71 -9.87
N TYR A 35 5.10 1.13 -10.48
CA TYR A 35 5.32 1.02 -11.93
C TYR A 35 6.80 0.85 -12.23
N PHE A 36 7.10 0.31 -13.42
CA PHE A 36 8.47 0.16 -13.90
C PHE A 36 8.88 1.36 -14.75
N SER A 37 10.02 1.94 -14.40
CA SER A 37 10.73 2.93 -15.20
C SER A 37 11.86 2.21 -15.92
N HIS A 38 11.76 2.14 -17.24
CA HIS A 38 12.75 1.48 -18.09
C HIS A 38 13.73 2.51 -18.64
N GLY A 39 15.01 2.33 -18.34
CA GLY A 39 16.13 2.97 -19.03
C GLY A 39 16.84 1.97 -19.94
N GLU A 40 17.81 2.47 -20.70
CA GLU A 40 18.59 1.69 -21.68
C GLU A 40 19.33 0.51 -21.04
N ASP A 41 19.94 0.73 -19.87
CA ASP A 41 20.75 -0.27 -19.16
C ASP A 41 20.14 -0.73 -17.82
N SER A 42 18.97 -0.20 -17.44
CA SER A 42 18.39 -0.50 -16.11
C SER A 42 16.88 -0.38 -16.06
N HIS A 43 16.28 -1.10 -15.13
CA HIS A 43 14.86 -1.02 -14.82
C HIS A 43 14.69 -0.73 -13.33
N ALA A 44 13.87 0.28 -13.02
CA ALA A 44 13.60 0.66 -11.64
C ALA A 44 12.11 0.49 -11.35
N LEU A 45 11.80 -0.23 -10.27
CA LEU A 45 10.45 -0.28 -9.72
C LEU A 45 10.25 0.94 -8.80
N ARG A 46 9.23 1.74 -9.08
CA ARG A 46 8.93 2.98 -8.34
C ARG A 46 7.61 2.84 -7.62
N PHE A 47 7.60 3.08 -6.31
CA PHE A 47 6.37 3.19 -5.51
C PHE A 47 5.88 4.64 -5.48
N GLY A 48 4.56 4.81 -5.60
CA GLY A 48 3.86 6.09 -5.51
C GLY A 48 2.58 5.94 -4.67
N HIS A 49 2.14 7.04 -4.06
CA HIS A 49 0.90 7.08 -3.27
C HIS A 49 0.13 8.39 -3.47
N GLN A 50 0.68 9.31 -4.25
CA GLN A 50 0.07 10.58 -4.64
C GLN A 50 0.38 10.79 -6.11
N SER A 51 -0.65 10.89 -6.94
CA SER A 51 -0.54 11.28 -8.35
C SER A 51 -1.45 12.48 -8.56
N THR A 52 -0.96 13.50 -9.25
CA THR A 52 -1.79 14.62 -9.74
C THR A 52 -2.94 14.16 -10.64
N ALA A 53 -2.86 12.95 -11.19
CA ALA A 53 -3.90 12.32 -11.99
C ALA A 53 -4.90 11.45 -11.18
N SER A 54 -4.64 11.19 -9.89
CA SER A 54 -5.52 10.32 -9.08
C SER A 54 -6.58 11.14 -8.36
N LEU A 55 -7.81 10.63 -8.36
CA LEU A 55 -8.89 11.16 -7.54
C LEU A 55 -8.57 10.90 -6.06
N ILE A 56 -8.77 11.92 -5.22
CA ILE A 56 -8.69 11.75 -3.76
C ILE A 56 -9.97 11.04 -3.32
N LEU A 57 -9.88 9.73 -3.08
CA LEU A 57 -11.03 8.89 -2.71
C LEU A 57 -11.41 8.96 -1.22
N GLY A 58 -10.54 9.53 -0.37
CA GLY A 58 -10.81 9.73 1.06
C GLY A 58 -9.67 9.25 1.95
N THR A 59 -9.91 9.21 3.26
CA THR A 59 -8.94 8.72 4.25
C THR A 59 -9.17 7.24 4.51
N LEU A 60 -8.17 6.41 4.21
CA LEU A 60 -8.22 5.00 4.53
C LEU A 60 -7.90 4.78 6.02
N VAL A 61 -8.88 4.27 6.78
CA VAL A 61 -8.69 3.92 8.18
C VAL A 61 -7.96 2.58 8.26
N TYR A 62 -6.82 2.57 8.96
CA TYR A 62 -6.07 1.35 9.24
C TYR A 62 -6.90 0.41 10.14
N ASN A 63 -6.95 -0.88 9.79
CA ASN A 63 -7.60 -1.90 10.61
C ASN A 63 -6.57 -2.56 11.54
N ALA A 64 -6.62 -2.21 12.83
CA ALA A 64 -5.72 -2.78 13.84
C ALA A 64 -6.05 -4.23 14.25
N THR A 65 -7.12 -4.83 13.73
CA THR A 65 -7.44 -6.23 14.04
C THR A 65 -6.77 -7.18 13.04
N PRO A 66 -5.81 -8.03 13.47
CA PRO A 66 -5.03 -8.89 12.59
C PRO A 66 -5.80 -10.07 11.97
N ALA A 67 -7.11 -10.18 12.21
CA ALA A 67 -7.93 -11.33 11.81
C ALA A 67 -9.40 -11.00 11.48
N GLY A 68 -9.78 -9.73 11.34
CA GLY A 68 -11.18 -9.34 11.11
C GLY A 68 -11.49 -9.04 9.64
N ASP A 69 -12.62 -9.56 9.13
CA ASP A 69 -13.27 -8.98 7.94
C ASP A 69 -13.48 -7.48 8.18
N ARG A 70 -13.15 -6.68 7.16
CA ARG A 70 -13.20 -5.21 7.27
C ARG A 70 -14.65 -4.78 7.54
N PRO A 71 -14.91 -3.91 8.54
CA PRO A 71 -16.28 -3.47 8.82
C PRO A 71 -16.90 -2.62 7.71
N ALA A 72 -16.08 -2.08 6.78
CA ALA A 72 -16.53 -1.38 5.59
C ALA A 72 -15.50 -1.51 4.46
N ALA A 73 -15.94 -1.52 3.20
CA ALA A 73 -15.05 -1.47 2.05
C ALA A 73 -14.16 -0.21 2.08
N SER A 74 -12.91 -0.35 1.65
CA SER A 74 -12.06 0.81 1.35
C SER A 74 -12.69 1.64 0.23
N LEU A 75 -12.71 2.97 0.41
CA LEU A 75 -13.17 3.93 -0.61
C LEU A 75 -12.30 3.88 -1.87
#